data_AF-A0A936SEG3-F1
#
_entry.id   AF-A0A936SEG3-F1
#
_cell.length_a   1.000
_cell.length_b   1.000
_cell.length_c   1.000
_cell.angle_alpha   90.00
_cell.angle_beta   90.00
_cell.angle_gamma   90.00
#
_symmetry.space_group_name_H-M   'P 1'
#
loop_
_entity.id
_entity.type
_entity.pdbx_description
1 polymer ?
#
loop_
_entity_poly.entity_id
_entity_poly.type
_entity_poly.pdbx_seq_one_letter_code
_entity_poly.pdbx_strand_id
1 'polypeptide(L)'
;MTPDGANVIFSTYIGGDDTEEVASMAIDASGSIFVVGDSRSVNYPTTAGAYDAVLTGGTLDVVVSKLNATGNQLIYSTFIGDIGYELGLGIAVDSTGNALVTGYTNGNYPTTPGAYSTTYNGGSFDGFVSKLNPSGSALVYSTFLGGSNSDFSRAISIDNFGNAIATGSTQSGPDGNGIGSFPTTVGAFDATYNGGSDAFVTKINPTGNALVFSGFLGGSGYDNGFAIALDTLGNIYATGNTASVDFPVTLGTYDNTYGGSGNFDIFVTKMSPAGNTLSYSTYLGGNGTEDGNDIAVDSFGAAYVTGLGGDTFPITANAFDPVVSGGWDAIVSKLNPAGSGLTYSTFLGGSQGDTGRGIALDAANNVYVTGFTTSSEFPTTANAFQTDYAGGYDAFVSKLGNFAIKGRTVDVTGVAVPNAMIALSGSSSETKLTDAAGNFIFLDALPNRSYTVSASRAGTVFNPSLFNLPVLDDNRNLFFVAGGAPGGGGGGSNISFAADSFSANESGGATTIRVWRDIGTISSTVTVNYATSDGTAVVGSDYIASSGACSLPA
;
A
#
# COMPACT_ATOMS: atom_id res chain seq x y z
N MET A 1 2.13 -10.73 -6.45
CA MET A 1 1.78 -12.00 -5.75
C MET A 1 0.39 -12.45 -6.18
N THR A 2 0.05 -13.74 -6.11
CA THR A 2 -1.35 -14.18 -6.09
C THR A 2 -2.08 -13.50 -4.93
N PRO A 3 -3.41 -13.30 -4.98
CA PRO A 3 -4.12 -12.56 -3.94
C PRO A 3 -3.98 -13.13 -2.51
N ASP A 4 -3.62 -14.41 -2.40
CA ASP A 4 -3.33 -15.12 -1.15
C ASP A 4 -1.85 -15.07 -0.72
N GLY A 5 -0.99 -14.38 -1.48
CA GLY A 5 0.44 -14.28 -1.21
C GLY A 5 1.24 -15.55 -1.51
N ALA A 6 0.61 -16.63 -1.97
CA ALA A 6 1.27 -17.92 -2.10
C ALA A 6 2.31 -18.00 -3.23
N ASN A 7 2.14 -17.22 -4.30
CA ASN A 7 3.03 -17.24 -5.45
C ASN A 7 3.41 -15.82 -5.90
N VAL A 8 4.68 -15.57 -6.17
CA VAL A 8 5.14 -14.41 -6.95
C VAL A 8 4.66 -14.59 -8.39
N ILE A 9 3.89 -13.63 -8.92
CA ILE A 9 3.40 -13.68 -10.32
C ILE A 9 4.56 -13.39 -11.26
N PHE A 10 5.31 -12.32 -10.99
CA PHE A 10 6.61 -12.05 -11.57
C PHE A 10 7.41 -11.16 -10.60
N SER A 11 8.73 -11.19 -10.76
CA SER A 11 9.67 -10.22 -10.21
C SER A 11 10.80 -10.10 -11.23
N THR A 12 11.39 -8.91 -11.35
CA THR A 12 12.47 -8.66 -12.31
C THR A 12 13.42 -7.62 -11.75
N TYR A 13 14.64 -7.61 -12.28
CA TYR A 13 15.61 -6.56 -12.02
C TYR A 13 15.56 -5.53 -13.16
N ILE A 14 15.73 -4.26 -12.80
CA ILE A 14 15.96 -3.17 -13.75
C ILE A 14 17.09 -2.30 -13.19
N GLY A 15 18.24 -2.32 -13.85
CA GLY A 15 19.44 -1.69 -13.32
C GLY A 15 20.67 -2.02 -14.13
N GLY A 16 21.78 -1.42 -13.73
CA GLY A 16 23.05 -1.46 -14.41
C GLY A 16 24.16 -2.09 -13.56
N ASP A 17 25.39 -1.58 -13.70
CA ASP A 17 26.58 -2.06 -13.01
C ASP A 17 26.97 -1.25 -11.76
N ASP A 18 26.22 -0.20 -11.42
CA ASP A 18 26.33 0.61 -10.20
C ASP A 18 24.98 0.63 -9.44
N THR A 19 24.74 1.67 -8.65
CA THR A 19 23.63 1.77 -7.71
C THR A 19 22.38 2.30 -8.41
N GLU A 20 21.27 1.59 -8.21
CA GLU A 20 19.93 2.03 -8.56
C GLU A 20 19.07 2.11 -7.31
N GLU A 21 18.23 3.14 -7.25
CA GLU A 21 17.15 3.23 -6.29
C GLU A 21 15.82 3.35 -7.07
N VAL A 22 14.78 2.65 -6.60
CA VAL A 22 13.40 2.87 -7.06
C VAL A 22 12.67 3.54 -5.92
N ALA A 23 12.32 4.81 -6.09
CA ALA A 23 11.69 5.62 -5.06
C ALA A 23 10.17 5.50 -5.06
N SER A 24 9.54 5.38 -6.23
CA SER A 24 8.08 5.34 -6.34
C SER A 24 7.60 4.57 -7.57
N MET A 25 6.36 4.08 -7.50
CA MET A 25 5.71 3.34 -8.59
C MET A 25 4.26 3.78 -8.80
N ALA A 26 3.79 3.67 -10.04
CA ALA A 26 2.40 3.86 -10.42
C ALA A 26 1.95 2.79 -11.41
N ILE A 27 0.65 2.50 -11.47
CA ILE A 27 0.08 1.51 -12.37
C ILE A 27 -1.04 2.18 -13.18
N ASP A 28 -1.00 2.03 -14.51
CA ASP A 28 -2.07 2.55 -15.38
C ASP A 28 -3.27 1.58 -15.47
N ALA A 29 -4.35 2.02 -16.11
CA ALA A 29 -5.57 1.22 -16.27
C ALA A 29 -5.36 -0.07 -17.10
N SER A 30 -4.26 -0.19 -17.85
CA SER A 30 -3.89 -1.41 -18.58
C SER A 30 -3.10 -2.40 -17.71
N GLY A 31 -2.77 -2.02 -16.47
CA GLY A 31 -1.89 -2.76 -15.58
C GLY A 31 -0.41 -2.56 -15.86
N SER A 32 -0.02 -1.66 -16.77
CA SER A 32 1.39 -1.36 -17.01
C SER A 32 1.98 -0.65 -15.80
N ILE A 33 3.21 -1.01 -15.45
CA ILE A 33 3.88 -0.55 -14.24
C ILE A 33 4.90 0.51 -14.61
N PHE A 34 4.84 1.64 -13.93
CA PHE A 34 5.79 2.73 -14.05
C PHE A 34 6.59 2.79 -12.77
N VAL A 35 7.90 2.92 -12.88
CA VAL A 35 8.80 3.16 -11.74
C VAL A 35 9.61 4.41 -12.01
N VAL A 36 9.82 5.18 -10.95
CA VAL A 36 10.78 6.29 -10.92
C VAL A 36 11.79 6.05 -9.82
N GLY A 37 13.00 6.51 -10.06
CA GLY A 37 14.05 6.62 -9.08
C GLY A 37 15.27 7.24 -9.73
N ASP A 38 16.45 6.76 -9.38
CA ASP A 38 17.72 7.28 -9.86
C ASP A 38 18.74 6.18 -10.09
N SER A 39 19.71 6.44 -10.97
CA SER A 39 20.76 5.48 -11.30
C SER A 39 22.11 6.16 -11.50
N ARG A 40 23.16 5.55 -10.94
CA ARG A 40 24.57 5.88 -11.21
C ARG A 40 25.14 5.12 -12.41
N SER A 41 24.38 4.17 -12.95
CA SER A 41 24.84 3.26 -13.98
C SER A 41 24.79 3.89 -15.37
N VAL A 42 25.95 4.06 -15.99
CA VAL A 42 26.05 4.50 -17.39
C VAL A 42 25.41 3.49 -18.34
N ASN A 43 25.27 2.22 -17.93
CA ASN A 43 24.66 1.15 -18.70
C ASN A 43 23.22 0.81 -18.26
N TYR A 44 22.54 1.67 -17.49
CA TYR A 44 21.15 1.46 -17.11
C TYR A 44 20.29 1.15 -18.36
N PRO A 45 19.36 0.17 -18.30
CA PRO A 45 18.65 -0.29 -19.48
C PRO A 45 17.67 0.78 -20.00
N THR A 46 18.08 1.54 -21.02
CA THR A 46 17.21 2.47 -21.75
C THR A 46 16.68 1.85 -23.04
N THR A 47 15.57 2.38 -23.57
CA THR A 47 14.94 1.87 -24.79
C THR A 47 15.25 2.71 -26.02
N ALA A 48 15.22 2.12 -27.21
CA ALA A 48 15.35 2.86 -28.46
C ALA A 48 14.26 3.95 -28.57
N GLY A 49 14.67 5.19 -28.83
CA GLY A 49 13.76 6.34 -28.88
C GLY A 49 13.40 6.93 -27.51
N ALA A 50 14.10 6.54 -26.44
CA ALA A 50 14.05 7.22 -25.15
C ALA A 50 14.35 8.73 -25.27
N TYR A 51 13.82 9.52 -24.34
CA TYR A 51 14.08 10.95 -24.25
C TYR A 51 15.57 11.23 -24.07
N ASP A 52 16.20 10.53 -23.11
CA ASP A 52 17.64 10.40 -23.00
C ASP A 52 18.01 8.93 -22.75
N ALA A 53 18.94 8.43 -23.55
CA ALA A 53 19.41 7.05 -23.51
C ALA A 53 20.70 6.90 -22.70
N VAL A 54 21.32 8.00 -22.27
CA VAL A 54 22.62 8.03 -21.62
C VAL A 54 22.53 8.89 -20.37
N LEU A 55 23.28 8.51 -19.33
CA LEU A 55 23.53 9.36 -18.17
C LEU A 55 24.37 10.57 -18.63
N THR A 56 23.77 11.76 -18.68
CA THR A 56 24.38 12.92 -19.37
C THR A 56 24.82 13.98 -18.37
N GLY A 57 26.13 14.10 -18.17
CA GLY A 57 26.73 15.26 -17.48
C GLY A 57 26.75 15.19 -15.95
N GLY A 58 26.00 14.27 -15.33
CA GLY A 58 25.94 14.05 -13.88
C GLY A 58 26.54 12.73 -13.40
N THR A 59 26.46 12.48 -12.09
CA THR A 59 26.80 11.18 -11.47
C THR A 59 25.58 10.34 -11.12
N LEU A 60 24.38 10.91 -11.23
CA LEU A 60 23.14 10.31 -10.79
C LEU A 60 21.97 11.08 -11.40
N ASP A 61 21.25 10.47 -12.33
CA ASP A 61 20.10 11.10 -12.99
C ASP A 61 18.82 10.33 -12.68
N VAL A 62 17.67 10.98 -12.84
CA VAL A 62 16.37 10.33 -12.72
C VAL A 62 16.22 9.26 -13.79
N VAL A 63 15.73 8.09 -13.41
CA VAL A 63 15.28 7.06 -14.35
C VAL A 63 13.77 6.92 -14.30
N VAL A 64 13.14 6.80 -15.47
CA VAL A 64 11.70 6.53 -15.60
C VAL A 64 11.51 5.34 -16.52
N SER A 65 10.96 4.26 -15.97
CA SER A 65 10.80 2.98 -16.67
C SER A 65 9.36 2.51 -16.65
N LYS A 66 8.86 2.07 -17.81
CA LYS A 66 7.54 1.46 -17.97
C LYS A 66 7.68 -0.01 -18.35
N LEU A 67 7.14 -0.91 -17.54
CA LEU A 67 7.00 -2.34 -17.80
C LEU A 67 5.56 -2.66 -18.22
N ASN A 68 5.38 -3.70 -19.03
CA ASN A 68 4.04 -4.22 -19.31
C ASN A 68 3.44 -4.89 -18.06
N ALA A 69 2.13 -5.17 -18.09
CA ALA A 69 1.41 -5.76 -16.96
C ALA A 69 1.92 -7.14 -16.50
N THR A 70 2.62 -7.86 -17.38
CA THR A 70 3.23 -9.16 -17.08
C THR A 70 4.67 -9.05 -16.59
N GLY A 71 5.26 -7.86 -16.57
CA GLY A 71 6.64 -7.60 -16.15
C GLY A 71 7.74 -8.18 -17.04
N ASN A 72 7.40 -8.72 -18.22
CA ASN A 72 8.35 -9.41 -19.11
C ASN A 72 8.85 -8.52 -20.26
N GLN A 73 8.37 -7.28 -20.36
CA GLN A 73 8.78 -6.34 -21.38
C GLN A 73 8.96 -4.94 -20.78
N LEU A 74 10.14 -4.37 -21.01
CA LEU A 74 10.40 -2.94 -20.84
C LEU A 74 9.83 -2.19 -22.05
N ILE A 75 8.71 -1.49 -21.84
CA ILE A 75 7.98 -0.75 -22.87
C ILE A 75 8.75 0.53 -23.25
N TYR A 76 9.17 1.28 -22.24
CA TYR A 76 10.16 2.33 -22.41
C TYR A 76 11.00 2.47 -21.14
N SER A 77 12.19 3.03 -21.28
CA SER A 77 13.05 3.46 -20.17
C SER A 77 13.96 4.59 -20.64
N THR A 78 14.07 5.64 -19.82
CA THR A 78 14.80 6.86 -20.13
C THR A 78 15.44 7.47 -18.89
N PHE A 79 16.52 8.22 -19.10
CA PHE A 79 17.03 9.18 -18.13
C PHE A 79 16.28 10.52 -18.25
N ILE A 80 16.29 11.29 -17.16
CA ILE A 80 15.96 12.72 -17.13
C ILE A 80 16.93 13.40 -16.15
N GLY A 81 17.93 14.11 -16.66
CA GLY A 81 18.94 14.79 -15.85
C GLY A 81 19.81 15.73 -16.67
N ASP A 82 20.73 16.42 -15.98
CA ASP A 82 21.74 17.30 -16.57
C ASP A 82 23.03 17.20 -15.72
N ILE A 83 23.90 18.21 -15.78
CA ILE A 83 25.08 18.28 -14.92
C ILE A 83 24.65 18.46 -13.47
N GLY A 84 24.86 17.42 -12.67
CA GLY A 84 24.56 17.44 -11.24
C GLY A 84 24.26 16.06 -10.69
N TYR A 85 23.43 16.03 -9.65
CA TYR A 85 22.63 14.86 -9.35
C TYR A 85 21.17 15.23 -9.20
N GLU A 86 20.32 14.39 -9.77
CA GLU A 86 18.88 14.52 -9.79
C GLU A 86 18.24 13.29 -9.15
N LEU A 87 17.34 13.52 -8.20
CA LEU A 87 16.64 12.46 -7.50
C LEU A 87 15.16 12.48 -7.87
N GLY A 88 14.66 11.39 -8.46
CA GLY A 88 13.25 11.21 -8.77
C GLY A 88 12.53 10.52 -7.63
N LEU A 89 11.58 11.19 -6.97
CA LEU A 89 10.99 10.71 -5.72
C LEU A 89 9.54 10.26 -5.84
N GLY A 90 8.77 10.84 -6.75
CA GLY A 90 7.35 10.55 -6.89
C GLY A 90 6.93 10.43 -8.35
N ILE A 91 6.02 9.49 -8.62
CA ILE A 91 5.42 9.31 -9.95
C ILE A 91 3.89 9.16 -9.87
N ALA A 92 3.19 9.82 -10.78
CA ALA A 92 1.77 9.61 -11.05
C ALA A 92 1.57 9.41 -12.56
N VAL A 93 0.51 8.69 -12.96
CA VAL A 93 0.25 8.41 -14.38
C VAL A 93 -1.14 8.89 -14.75
N ASP A 94 -1.23 9.64 -15.84
CA ASP A 94 -2.52 10.14 -16.34
C ASP A 94 -3.28 9.11 -17.18
N SER A 95 -4.56 9.35 -17.43
CA SER A 95 -5.43 8.43 -18.18
C SER A 95 -5.01 8.25 -19.65
N THR A 96 -4.11 9.08 -20.16
CA THR A 96 -3.52 8.96 -21.51
C THR A 96 -2.17 8.24 -21.49
N GLY A 97 -1.69 7.85 -20.31
CA GLY A 97 -0.44 7.10 -20.11
C GLY A 97 0.81 7.97 -19.99
N ASN A 98 0.69 9.28 -19.82
CA ASN A 98 1.85 10.14 -19.52
C ASN A 98 2.29 9.92 -18.07
N ALA A 99 3.60 9.88 -17.84
CA ALA A 99 4.17 9.83 -16.49
C ALA A 99 4.47 11.25 -16.00
N LEU A 100 3.93 11.63 -14.84
CA LEU A 100 4.26 12.84 -14.12
C LEU A 100 5.23 12.47 -13.01
N VAL A 101 6.38 13.13 -12.99
CA VAL A 101 7.49 12.84 -12.10
C VAL A 101 7.86 14.08 -11.31
N THR A 102 8.13 13.91 -10.03
CA THR A 102 8.63 14.97 -9.15
C THR A 102 9.91 14.54 -8.44
N GLY A 103 10.69 15.52 -8.01
CA GLY A 103 11.97 15.29 -7.36
C GLY A 103 12.70 16.60 -7.10
N TYR A 104 14.01 16.51 -6.91
CA TYR A 104 14.88 17.68 -6.79
C TYR A 104 16.25 17.46 -7.43
N THR A 105 16.92 18.58 -7.75
CA THR A 105 18.26 18.64 -8.33
C THR A 105 19.12 19.63 -7.57
N ASN A 106 20.44 19.48 -7.61
CA ASN A 106 21.39 20.46 -7.08
C ASN A 106 21.95 21.44 -8.14
N GLY A 107 21.33 21.51 -9.31
CA GLY A 107 21.80 22.33 -10.41
C GLY A 107 20.80 22.47 -11.56
N ASN A 108 21.32 22.50 -12.79
CA ASN A 108 20.45 22.56 -13.96
C ASN A 108 19.63 21.26 -14.09
N TYR A 109 18.49 21.38 -14.74
CA TYR A 109 17.60 20.26 -15.03
C TYR A 109 16.95 20.50 -16.39
N PRO A 110 16.65 19.45 -17.18
CA PRO A 110 16.01 19.64 -18.47
C PRO A 110 14.64 20.29 -18.31
N THR A 111 14.45 21.49 -18.87
CA THR A 111 13.16 22.21 -18.87
C THR A 111 12.63 22.39 -20.29
N THR A 112 11.32 22.56 -20.43
CA THR A 112 10.68 22.77 -21.73
C THR A 112 10.42 24.25 -22.01
N PRO A 113 10.47 24.69 -23.29
CA PRO A 113 10.10 26.06 -23.64
C PRO A 113 8.71 26.45 -23.16
N GLY A 114 8.60 27.57 -22.44
CA GLY A 114 7.35 28.06 -21.90
C GLY A 114 6.87 27.36 -20.63
N ALA A 115 7.71 26.52 -20.01
CA ALA A 115 7.48 26.01 -18.66
C ALA A 115 7.36 27.16 -17.64
N TYR A 116 6.73 26.87 -16.49
CA TYR A 116 6.51 27.85 -15.43
C TYR A 116 7.82 28.49 -14.94
N SER A 117 8.84 27.66 -14.69
CA SER A 117 10.20 28.09 -14.41
C SER A 117 11.20 27.24 -15.20
N THR A 118 12.14 27.90 -15.87
CA THR A 118 13.19 27.28 -16.70
C THR A 118 14.59 27.46 -16.12
N THR A 119 14.70 27.92 -14.88
CA THR A 119 15.98 28.24 -14.23
C THR A 119 16.02 27.66 -12.82
N TYR A 120 17.20 27.18 -12.43
CA TYR A 120 17.52 26.86 -11.04
C TYR A 120 17.52 28.16 -10.21
N ASN A 121 16.69 28.22 -9.18
CA ASN A 121 16.30 29.45 -8.51
C ASN A 121 17.16 29.77 -7.28
N GLY A 122 17.87 28.78 -6.71
CA GLY A 122 18.89 29.02 -5.69
C GLY A 122 19.12 27.82 -4.78
N GLY A 123 19.60 28.08 -3.57
CA GLY A 123 19.78 27.04 -2.55
C GLY A 123 20.77 25.95 -2.92
N SER A 124 20.74 24.87 -2.13
CA SER A 124 21.47 23.63 -2.44
C SER A 124 20.66 22.70 -3.35
N PHE A 125 19.34 22.88 -3.40
CA PHE A 125 18.42 22.06 -4.17
C PHE A 125 17.21 22.87 -4.63
N ASP A 126 16.76 22.63 -5.84
CA ASP A 126 15.43 23.04 -6.32
C ASP A 126 14.59 21.79 -6.64
N GLY A 127 13.30 21.87 -6.31
CA GLY A 127 12.34 20.88 -6.78
C GLY A 127 12.10 20.99 -8.29
N PHE A 128 11.64 19.91 -8.92
CA PHE A 128 11.17 19.93 -10.30
C PHE A 128 9.89 19.12 -10.46
N VAL A 129 9.14 19.42 -11.53
CA VAL A 129 8.03 18.57 -12.01
C VAL A 129 8.15 18.37 -13.52
N SER A 130 8.21 17.11 -13.93
CA SER A 130 8.32 16.67 -15.33
C SER A 130 7.09 15.88 -15.74
N LYS A 131 6.64 16.04 -17.00
CA LYS A 131 5.64 15.17 -17.61
C LYS A 131 6.21 14.53 -18.86
N LEU A 132 6.38 13.22 -18.85
CA LEU A 132 6.91 12.43 -19.96
C LEU A 132 5.75 11.85 -20.79
N ASN A 133 5.90 11.87 -22.13
CA ASN A 133 4.89 11.31 -23.02
C ASN A 133 4.74 9.78 -22.85
N PRO A 134 3.67 9.13 -23.36
CA PRO A 134 3.40 7.73 -23.07
C PRO A 134 4.40 6.75 -23.70
N SER A 135 5.23 7.24 -24.63
CA SER A 135 6.31 6.48 -25.27
C SER A 135 7.67 6.65 -24.61
N GLY A 136 7.79 7.52 -23.61
CA GLY A 136 9.05 7.83 -22.95
C GLY A 136 10.04 8.65 -23.78
N SER A 137 9.61 9.22 -24.92
CA SER A 137 10.49 9.81 -25.94
C SER A 137 10.66 11.32 -25.86
N ALA A 138 9.79 12.01 -25.13
CA ALA A 138 9.83 13.46 -24.98
C ALA A 138 9.14 13.93 -23.70
N LEU A 139 9.68 15.00 -23.12
CA LEU A 139 9.01 15.79 -22.10
C LEU A 139 7.87 16.59 -22.75
N VAL A 140 6.64 16.33 -22.31
CA VAL A 140 5.45 17.15 -22.62
C VAL A 140 5.62 18.53 -21.97
N TYR A 141 6.06 18.55 -20.72
CA TYR A 141 6.61 19.73 -20.06
C TYR A 141 7.64 19.31 -19.01
N SER A 142 8.50 20.23 -18.62
CA SER A 142 9.34 20.11 -17.42
C SER A 142 9.66 21.51 -16.88
N THR A 143 9.48 21.68 -15.57
CA THR A 143 9.62 22.96 -14.86
C THR A 143 10.33 22.78 -13.53
N PHE A 144 11.07 23.80 -13.10
CA PHE A 144 11.48 23.93 -11.71
C PHE A 144 10.29 24.31 -10.81
N LEU A 145 10.40 23.96 -9.54
CA LEU A 145 9.51 24.29 -8.43
C LEU A 145 10.35 24.58 -7.17
N GLY A 146 10.72 25.84 -6.99
CA GLY A 146 11.56 26.30 -5.90
C GLY A 146 11.72 27.83 -5.89
N GLY A 147 12.36 28.33 -4.86
CA GLY A 147 12.78 29.71 -4.64
C GLY A 147 14.30 29.78 -4.44
N SER A 148 14.77 30.70 -3.58
CA SER A 148 16.20 31.03 -3.47
C SER A 148 17.00 30.18 -2.48
N ASN A 149 16.34 29.37 -1.66
CA ASN A 149 16.94 28.42 -0.72
C ASN A 149 16.60 26.99 -1.12
N SER A 150 16.88 26.02 -0.26
CA SER A 150 16.66 24.61 -0.60
C SER A 150 15.18 24.27 -0.64
N ASP A 151 14.77 23.63 -1.73
CA ASP A 151 13.40 23.20 -2.01
C ASP A 151 13.38 21.73 -2.45
N PHE A 152 12.55 20.93 -1.79
CA PHE A 152 12.46 19.50 -2.02
C PHE A 152 11.04 19.14 -2.43
N SER A 153 10.81 18.80 -3.70
CA SER A 153 9.54 18.19 -4.11
C SER A 153 9.61 16.67 -3.97
N ARG A 154 8.71 16.10 -3.17
CA ARG A 154 8.81 14.70 -2.71
C ARG A 154 7.75 13.79 -3.28
N ALA A 155 6.50 14.23 -3.28
CA ALA A 155 5.37 13.43 -3.75
C ALA A 155 4.47 14.20 -4.71
N ILE A 156 3.84 13.47 -5.61
CA ILE A 156 3.00 14.01 -6.67
C ILE A 156 1.75 13.16 -6.87
N SER A 157 0.63 13.83 -7.11
CA SER A 157 -0.62 13.22 -7.55
C SER A 157 -1.17 13.98 -8.78
N ILE A 158 -2.23 13.45 -9.37
CA ILE A 158 -2.87 14.02 -10.55
C ILE A 158 -4.38 14.07 -10.38
N ASP A 159 -4.97 15.22 -10.64
CA ASP A 159 -6.42 15.34 -10.60
C ASP A 159 -7.10 14.93 -11.91
N ASN A 160 -8.43 14.85 -11.89
CA ASN A 160 -9.23 14.48 -13.07
C ASN A 160 -9.15 15.47 -14.24
N PHE A 161 -8.52 16.63 -14.05
CA PHE A 161 -8.28 17.63 -15.11
C PHE A 161 -6.85 17.54 -15.67
N GLY A 162 -6.02 16.62 -15.15
CA GLY A 162 -4.65 16.42 -15.56
C GLY A 162 -3.65 17.40 -14.95
N ASN A 163 -4.04 18.12 -13.89
CA ASN A 163 -3.13 19.01 -13.15
C ASN A 163 -2.21 18.17 -12.26
N ALA A 164 -0.92 18.49 -12.25
CA ALA A 164 0.01 17.94 -11.28
C ALA A 164 -0.22 18.59 -9.92
N ILE A 165 -0.27 17.81 -8.84
CA ILE A 165 -0.37 18.32 -7.47
C ILE A 165 0.81 17.75 -6.69
N ALA A 166 1.77 18.61 -6.34
CA ALA A 166 3.01 18.23 -5.68
C ALA A 166 3.04 18.74 -4.23
N THR A 167 3.68 17.97 -3.35
CA THR A 167 4.04 18.40 -1.99
C THR A 167 5.51 18.15 -1.72
N GLY A 168 6.01 18.74 -0.65
CA GLY A 168 7.42 18.78 -0.34
C GLY A 168 7.70 19.74 0.82
N SER A 169 8.94 20.20 0.91
CA SER A 169 9.35 21.22 1.87
C SER A 169 10.22 22.29 1.22
N THR A 170 10.15 23.50 1.77
CA THR A 170 10.85 24.68 1.25
C THR A 170 11.45 25.49 2.39
N GLN A 171 12.68 25.97 2.20
CA GLN A 171 13.34 26.96 3.07
C GLN A 171 13.31 28.37 2.46
N SER A 172 12.56 28.53 1.36
CA SER A 172 12.57 29.72 0.51
C SER A 172 11.52 30.74 0.98
N GLY A 173 11.79 31.39 2.11
CA GLY A 173 11.01 32.55 2.58
C GLY A 173 11.28 33.85 1.81
N PRO A 174 10.58 34.96 2.13
CA PRO A 174 10.95 36.27 1.63
C PRO A 174 12.33 36.64 2.20
N ASP A 175 13.38 36.48 1.42
CA ASP A 175 14.68 36.96 1.82
C ASP A 175 14.68 38.50 1.76
N GLY A 176 15.27 39.16 2.75
CA GLY A 176 15.35 40.63 2.80
C GLY A 176 16.16 41.25 1.65
N ASN A 177 16.55 40.45 0.64
CA ASN A 177 17.40 40.80 -0.49
C ASN A 177 16.66 40.80 -1.84
N GLY A 178 15.37 40.42 -1.88
CA GLY A 178 14.55 40.52 -3.08
C GLY A 178 14.86 39.47 -4.15
N ILE A 179 15.39 38.30 -3.76
CA ILE A 179 15.62 37.16 -4.65
C ILE A 179 14.80 35.97 -4.13
N GLY A 180 13.71 35.67 -4.85
CA GLY A 180 13.07 34.35 -4.94
C GLY A 180 12.48 33.76 -3.65
N SER A 181 11.32 34.21 -3.20
CA SER A 181 10.50 33.36 -2.32
C SER A 181 9.99 32.13 -3.08
N PHE A 182 9.65 31.06 -2.36
CA PHE A 182 8.93 29.94 -2.95
C PHE A 182 7.68 30.46 -3.68
N PRO A 183 7.38 29.97 -4.89
CA PRO A 183 6.31 30.53 -5.69
C PRO A 183 4.95 30.28 -5.04
N THR A 184 4.23 31.36 -4.71
CA THR A 184 2.87 31.33 -4.18
C THR A 184 1.87 32.00 -5.12
N THR A 185 0.60 31.66 -4.97
CA THR A 185 -0.51 32.27 -5.73
C THR A 185 -1.44 33.05 -4.82
N VAL A 186 -2.00 34.14 -5.34
CA VAL A 186 -3.04 34.90 -4.63
C VAL A 186 -4.22 34.00 -4.30
N GLY A 187 -4.62 33.98 -3.03
CA GLY A 187 -5.74 33.18 -2.54
C GLY A 187 -5.40 31.72 -2.24
N ALA A 188 -4.13 31.34 -2.24
CA ALA A 188 -3.69 30.10 -1.59
C ALA A 188 -4.02 30.12 -0.09
N PHE A 189 -4.11 28.93 0.53
CA PHE A 189 -4.39 28.79 1.96
C PHE A 189 -3.45 29.64 2.82
N ASP A 190 -2.15 29.52 2.55
CA ASP A 190 -1.13 30.40 3.10
C ASP A 190 -0.13 30.79 2.00
N ALA A 191 0.20 32.08 1.94
CA ALA A 191 1.18 32.64 1.01
C ALA A 191 2.41 33.19 1.75
N THR A 192 2.49 32.98 3.07
CA THR A 192 3.57 33.44 3.94
C THR A 192 4.42 32.27 4.37
N TYR A 193 5.74 32.45 4.30
CA TYR A 193 6.69 31.53 4.89
C TYR A 193 6.78 31.79 6.40
N ASN A 194 6.51 30.79 7.21
CA ASN A 194 6.26 30.94 8.64
C ASN A 194 7.46 30.59 9.53
N GLY A 195 8.47 29.88 9.02
CA GLY A 195 9.70 29.58 9.76
C GLY A 195 10.46 28.38 9.22
N GLY A 196 11.57 28.03 9.90
CA GLY A 196 12.42 26.84 9.70
C GLY A 196 12.49 26.21 8.30
N SER A 197 11.47 25.45 7.96
CA SER A 197 11.12 24.99 6.62
C SER A 197 9.60 24.79 6.63
N ASP A 198 8.90 25.16 5.57
CA ASP A 198 7.45 24.90 5.47
C ASP A 198 7.18 23.76 4.50
N ALA A 199 6.15 22.94 4.79
CA ALA A 199 5.61 22.09 3.76
C ALA A 199 4.88 22.96 2.72
N PHE A 200 4.74 22.48 1.49
CA PHE A 200 3.95 23.18 0.48
C PHE A 200 2.95 22.24 -0.20
N VAL A 201 1.93 22.84 -0.80
CA VAL A 201 1.06 22.17 -1.79
C VAL A 201 0.98 23.05 -3.02
N THR A 202 1.46 22.53 -4.14
CA THR A 202 1.47 23.24 -5.43
C THR A 202 0.68 22.46 -6.47
N LYS A 203 -0.20 23.15 -7.19
CA LYS A 203 -0.94 22.60 -8.32
C LYS A 203 -0.52 23.27 -9.61
N ILE A 204 0.02 22.51 -10.54
CA ILE A 204 0.51 22.97 -11.84
C ILE A 204 -0.48 22.54 -12.93
N ASN A 205 -0.77 23.43 -13.86
CA ASN A 205 -1.68 23.13 -14.96
C ASN A 205 -1.14 22.02 -15.88
N PRO A 206 -1.99 21.39 -16.74
CA PRO A 206 -1.56 20.22 -17.51
C PRO A 206 -0.52 20.54 -18.59
N THR A 207 -0.33 21.83 -18.89
CA THR A 207 0.68 22.33 -19.84
C THR A 207 2.01 22.69 -19.17
N GLY A 208 2.11 22.65 -17.83
CA GLY A 208 3.33 22.95 -17.09
C GLY A 208 3.75 24.42 -17.08
N ASN A 209 2.90 25.35 -17.54
CA ASN A 209 3.27 26.76 -17.76
C ASN A 209 2.70 27.74 -16.73
N ALA A 210 1.82 27.28 -15.84
CA ALA A 210 1.25 28.11 -14.79
C ALA A 210 0.88 27.28 -13.56
N LEU A 211 0.99 27.93 -12.39
CA LEU A 211 0.45 27.42 -11.14
C LEU A 211 -1.06 27.73 -11.10
N VAL A 212 -1.87 26.69 -10.93
CA VAL A 212 -3.30 26.83 -10.62
C VAL A 212 -3.46 27.36 -9.19
N PHE A 213 -2.69 26.80 -8.26
CA PHE A 213 -2.44 27.39 -6.96
C PHE A 213 -1.08 26.93 -6.43
N SER A 214 -0.53 27.66 -5.47
CA SER A 214 0.64 27.25 -4.69
C SER A 214 0.67 27.99 -3.37
N GLY A 215 0.87 27.27 -2.28
CA GLY A 215 0.90 27.84 -0.93
C GLY A 215 1.60 26.94 0.08
N PHE A 216 1.90 27.54 1.22
CA PHE A 216 2.55 26.88 2.35
C PHE A 216 1.53 26.11 3.21
N LEU A 217 2.03 25.12 3.93
CA LEU A 217 1.35 24.32 4.94
C LEU A 217 2.34 24.08 6.08
N GLY A 218 2.41 25.01 7.03
CA GLY A 218 3.39 24.97 8.11
C GLY A 218 3.23 26.13 9.08
N GLY A 219 4.03 26.10 10.15
CA GLY A 219 4.10 27.10 11.21
C GLY A 219 5.52 27.58 11.43
N SER A 220 5.86 27.90 12.67
CA SER A 220 7.14 28.55 13.00
C SER A 220 8.38 27.63 13.00
N GLY A 221 8.18 26.31 12.99
CA GLY A 221 9.20 25.27 13.08
C GLY A 221 9.63 24.69 11.73
N TYR A 222 10.00 23.42 11.73
CA TYR A 222 10.27 22.64 10.52
C TYR A 222 9.05 21.79 10.21
N ASP A 223 8.51 21.94 9.01
CA ASP A 223 7.35 21.24 8.49
C ASP A 223 7.72 20.63 7.14
N ASN A 224 7.51 19.32 6.99
CA ASN A 224 7.90 18.60 5.79
C ASN A 224 6.73 17.82 5.22
N GLY A 225 6.33 18.10 3.98
CA GLY A 225 5.35 17.29 3.25
C GLY A 225 6.02 16.08 2.61
N PHE A 226 5.59 14.87 3.01
CA PHE A 226 6.17 13.61 2.52
C PHE A 226 5.29 12.91 1.51
N ALA A 227 3.97 12.98 1.67
CA ALA A 227 3.04 12.29 0.78
C ALA A 227 1.74 13.06 0.53
N ILE A 228 1.14 12.80 -0.62
CA ILE A 228 -0.08 13.45 -1.09
C ILE A 228 -0.99 12.48 -1.84
N ALA A 229 -2.28 12.51 -1.51
CA ALA A 229 -3.33 11.71 -2.15
C ALA A 229 -4.57 12.56 -2.44
N LEU A 230 -5.42 12.09 -3.35
CA LEU A 230 -6.68 12.76 -3.71
C LEU A 230 -7.86 11.83 -3.48
N ASP A 231 -8.98 12.37 -3.02
CA ASP A 231 -10.26 11.65 -3.09
C ASP A 231 -10.94 11.81 -4.47
N THR A 232 -12.04 11.10 -4.68
CA THR A 232 -12.78 11.12 -5.95
C THR A 232 -13.40 12.49 -6.29
N LEU A 233 -13.53 13.39 -5.31
CA LEU A 233 -13.98 14.77 -5.48
C LEU A 233 -12.81 15.73 -5.75
N GLY A 234 -11.57 15.22 -5.72
CA GLY A 234 -10.34 15.99 -5.89
C GLY A 234 -9.91 16.75 -4.65
N ASN A 235 -10.47 16.45 -3.46
CA ASN A 235 -9.92 17.01 -2.23
C ASN A 235 -8.53 16.44 -2.00
N ILE A 236 -7.65 17.28 -1.47
CA ILE A 236 -6.24 16.99 -1.34
C ILE A 236 -5.95 16.55 0.08
N TYR A 237 -5.26 15.44 0.23
CA TYR A 237 -4.82 14.89 1.50
C TYR A 237 -3.31 14.91 1.53
N ALA A 238 -2.72 15.60 2.50
CA ALA A 238 -1.28 15.67 2.67
C ALA A 238 -0.90 15.18 4.08
N THR A 239 0.25 14.50 4.16
CA THR A 239 0.88 14.12 5.42
C THR A 239 2.38 14.32 5.37
N GLY A 240 2.99 14.24 6.54
CA GLY A 240 4.39 14.50 6.75
C GLY A 240 4.64 14.71 8.22
N ASN A 241 5.68 15.47 8.55
CA ASN A 241 6.04 15.75 9.93
C ASN A 241 6.10 17.26 10.21
N THR A 242 5.89 17.65 11.46
CA THR A 242 5.85 19.04 11.90
C THR A 242 6.52 19.20 13.27
N ALA A 243 7.42 20.15 13.40
CA ALA A 243 7.98 20.63 14.67
C ALA A 243 7.33 21.95 15.14
N SER A 244 6.24 22.36 14.49
CA SER A 244 5.57 23.63 14.71
C SER A 244 4.47 23.47 15.75
N VAL A 245 4.58 24.20 16.86
CA VAL A 245 3.51 24.29 17.88
C VAL A 245 2.26 25.01 17.36
N ASP A 246 2.46 25.83 16.33
CA ASP A 246 1.48 26.68 15.66
C ASP A 246 1.17 26.18 14.25
N PHE A 247 1.40 24.89 13.96
CA PHE A 247 0.97 24.28 12.70
C PHE A 247 -0.53 24.54 12.46
N PRO A 248 -0.96 24.82 11.22
CA PRO A 248 -2.35 25.12 10.92
C PRO A 248 -3.25 23.90 11.22
N VAL A 249 -3.98 23.99 12.33
CA VAL A 249 -5.01 23.03 12.75
C VAL A 249 -6.40 23.63 12.66
N THR A 250 -7.41 22.78 12.45
CA THR A 250 -8.82 23.19 12.42
C THR A 250 -9.53 22.76 13.70
N LEU A 251 -10.39 23.60 14.27
CA LEU A 251 -11.10 23.26 15.51
C LEU A 251 -12.00 22.03 15.35
N GLY A 252 -12.03 21.16 16.37
CA GLY A 252 -12.86 19.94 16.38
C GLY A 252 -12.23 18.74 15.68
N THR A 253 -10.96 18.82 15.30
CA THR A 253 -10.17 17.68 14.83
C THR A 253 -9.70 16.78 15.97
N TYR A 254 -9.05 15.68 15.59
CA TYR A 254 -8.53 14.66 16.50
C TYR A 254 -7.60 15.25 17.56
N ASP A 255 -6.58 16.00 17.12
CA ASP A 255 -5.65 16.72 17.99
C ASP A 255 -5.33 18.10 17.44
N ASN A 256 -5.34 19.08 18.33
CA ASN A 256 -5.08 20.49 18.11
C ASN A 256 -3.95 21.01 18.99
N THR A 257 -3.27 20.13 19.74
CA THR A 257 -2.12 20.45 20.57
C THR A 257 -0.92 19.66 20.07
N TYR A 258 0.19 20.35 19.83
CA TYR A 258 1.45 19.71 19.49
C TYR A 258 1.98 18.91 20.70
N GLY A 259 2.17 17.60 20.51
CA GLY A 259 2.65 16.65 21.51
C GLY A 259 4.16 16.43 21.47
N GLY A 260 4.83 16.75 20.35
CA GLY A 260 6.21 16.38 20.05
C GLY A 260 7.31 16.96 20.96
N SER A 261 7.00 17.76 21.98
CA SER A 261 7.96 18.28 22.98
C SER A 261 9.27 18.88 22.42
N GLY A 262 9.24 19.39 21.17
CA GLY A 262 10.40 19.96 20.46
C GLY A 262 11.00 19.09 19.36
N ASN A 263 10.39 17.93 19.06
CA ASN A 263 10.75 17.04 17.95
C ASN A 263 9.71 17.16 16.80
N PHE A 264 9.18 16.06 16.25
CA PHE A 264 8.23 16.09 15.15
C PHE A 264 6.99 15.26 15.47
N ASP A 265 5.80 15.82 15.25
CA ASP A 265 4.54 15.07 15.18
C ASP A 265 4.16 14.85 13.71
N ILE A 266 3.32 13.85 13.44
CA ILE A 266 2.68 13.73 12.12
C ILE A 266 1.63 14.84 11.98
N PHE A 267 1.53 15.46 10.80
CA PHE A 267 0.31 16.19 10.42
C PHE A 267 -0.52 15.39 9.43
N VAL A 268 -1.84 15.52 9.52
CA VAL A 268 -2.79 15.01 8.51
C VAL A 268 -3.73 16.11 8.11
N THR A 269 -3.62 16.56 6.86
CA THR A 269 -4.39 17.70 6.34
C THR A 269 -5.27 17.26 5.19
N LYS A 270 -6.56 17.65 5.23
CA LYS A 270 -7.48 17.61 4.10
C LYS A 270 -7.79 19.03 3.64
N MET A 271 -7.46 19.35 2.40
CA MET A 271 -7.63 20.65 1.76
C MET A 271 -8.62 20.57 0.58
N SER A 272 -9.30 21.67 0.29
CA SER A 272 -10.18 21.76 -0.88
C SER A 272 -9.41 21.60 -2.20
N PRO A 273 -10.06 21.19 -3.30
CA PRO A 273 -9.39 21.01 -4.60
C PRO A 273 -8.79 22.31 -5.17
N ALA A 274 -9.24 23.45 -4.66
CA ALA A 274 -8.78 24.79 -5.02
C ALA A 274 -7.56 25.26 -4.21
N GLY A 275 -7.14 24.52 -3.19
CA GLY A 275 -5.93 24.81 -2.43
C GLY A 275 -6.04 25.94 -1.40
N ASN A 276 -7.27 26.38 -1.08
CA ASN A 276 -7.50 27.63 -0.34
C ASN A 276 -8.22 27.46 1.00
N THR A 277 -8.69 26.25 1.33
CA THR A 277 -9.40 25.98 2.58
C THR A 277 -9.03 24.60 3.12
N LEU A 278 -8.81 24.52 4.43
CA LEU A 278 -8.65 23.25 5.14
C LEU A 278 -10.04 22.75 5.54
N SER A 279 -10.42 21.57 5.05
CA SER A 279 -11.58 20.84 5.56
C SER A 279 -11.29 20.30 6.96
N TYR A 280 -10.09 19.75 7.14
CA TYR A 280 -9.52 19.51 8.45
C TYR A 280 -7.99 19.55 8.38
N SER A 281 -7.35 19.81 9.52
CA SER A 281 -5.92 19.61 9.73
C SER A 281 -5.65 19.36 11.21
N THR A 282 -4.83 18.35 11.50
CA THR A 282 -4.65 17.80 12.84
C THR A 282 -3.22 17.32 13.03
N TYR A 283 -2.74 17.38 14.27
CA TYR A 283 -1.59 16.57 14.68
C TYR A 283 -2.02 15.11 14.86
N LEU A 284 -1.06 14.21 14.74
CA LEU A 284 -1.18 12.79 15.05
C LEU A 284 0.18 12.31 15.61
N GLY A 285 0.33 12.33 16.92
CA GLY A 285 1.59 11.94 17.54
C GLY A 285 1.54 12.01 19.06
N GLY A 286 2.70 11.84 19.67
CA GLY A 286 2.88 11.86 21.12
C GLY A 286 4.16 12.59 21.48
N ASN A 287 4.73 12.25 22.63
CA ASN A 287 6.13 12.58 22.91
C ASN A 287 7.02 11.69 22.06
N GLY A 288 7.82 12.28 21.18
CA GLY A 288 8.72 11.52 20.33
C GLY A 288 9.03 12.23 19.04
N THR A 289 9.72 11.53 18.15
CA THR A 289 9.76 11.87 16.74
C THR A 289 8.83 10.90 16.04
N GLU A 290 7.86 11.45 15.33
CA GLU A 290 6.91 10.72 14.50
C GLU A 290 7.03 11.21 13.05
N ASP A 291 6.99 10.28 12.09
CA ASP A 291 7.04 10.60 10.66
C ASP A 291 5.84 10.02 9.93
N GLY A 292 5.01 10.87 9.30
CA GLY A 292 3.97 10.45 8.37
C GLY A 292 4.55 10.23 6.98
N ASN A 293 5.05 9.04 6.70
CA ASN A 293 5.78 8.75 5.47
C ASN A 293 4.87 8.62 4.24
N ASP A 294 3.65 8.09 4.39
CA ASP A 294 2.72 7.91 3.27
C ASP A 294 1.24 7.99 3.69
N ILE A 295 0.38 8.38 2.75
CA ILE A 295 -1.06 8.55 2.94
C ILE A 295 -1.88 7.95 1.79
N ALA A 296 -2.91 7.18 2.14
CA ALA A 296 -3.94 6.72 1.21
C ALA A 296 -5.33 7.17 1.66
N VAL A 297 -6.29 7.24 0.74
CA VAL A 297 -7.64 7.72 1.02
C VAL A 297 -8.67 6.75 0.43
N ASP A 298 -9.66 6.36 1.24
CA ASP A 298 -10.74 5.50 0.76
C ASP A 298 -11.83 6.30 0.01
N SER A 299 -12.73 5.58 -0.67
CA SER A 299 -13.86 6.18 -1.40
C SER A 299 -14.86 6.93 -0.52
N PHE A 300 -14.80 6.76 0.81
CA PHE A 300 -15.61 7.48 1.79
C PHE A 300 -14.90 8.74 2.33
N GLY A 301 -13.65 8.98 1.91
CA GLY A 301 -12.85 10.13 2.30
C GLY A 301 -12.11 9.96 3.63
N ALA A 302 -11.96 8.73 4.14
CA ALA A 302 -11.14 8.47 5.31
C ALA A 302 -9.66 8.38 4.92
N ALA A 303 -8.79 9.03 5.70
CA ALA A 303 -7.34 9.02 5.49
C ALA A 303 -6.68 7.87 6.26
N TYR A 304 -5.73 7.21 5.61
CA TYR A 304 -4.90 6.13 6.14
C TYR A 304 -3.45 6.56 6.08
N VAL A 305 -2.76 6.57 7.21
CA VAL A 305 -1.37 7.04 7.31
C VAL A 305 -0.49 5.90 7.81
N THR A 306 0.69 5.77 7.20
CA THR A 306 1.78 4.95 7.74
C THR A 306 3.03 5.78 7.95
N GLY A 307 3.98 5.23 8.70
CA GLY A 307 5.07 5.99 9.26
C GLY A 307 5.80 5.25 10.36
N LEU A 308 6.38 6.02 11.28
CA LEU A 308 6.88 5.55 12.56
C LEU A 308 6.27 6.35 13.70
N GLY A 309 6.13 5.73 14.87
CA GLY A 309 5.71 6.41 16.09
C GLY A 309 6.30 5.78 17.36
N GLY A 310 6.47 6.59 18.39
CA GLY A 310 7.11 6.17 19.66
C GLY A 310 6.14 5.80 20.78
N ASP A 311 6.68 5.71 22.01
CA ASP A 311 6.04 5.19 23.23
C ASP A 311 4.66 5.77 23.56
N THR A 312 4.39 7.00 23.15
CA THR A 312 3.13 7.71 23.47
C THR A 312 2.29 8.01 22.24
N PHE A 313 2.61 7.39 21.11
CA PHE A 313 1.81 7.53 19.90
C PHE A 313 0.36 7.05 20.14
N PRO A 314 -0.65 7.77 19.61
CA PRO A 314 -2.04 7.45 19.86
C PRO A 314 -2.47 6.13 19.20
N ILE A 315 -2.86 5.16 20.04
CA ILE A 315 -3.43 3.87 19.64
C ILE A 315 -4.90 3.76 20.05
N THR A 316 -5.65 2.95 19.30
CA THR A 316 -7.05 2.65 19.65
C THR A 316 -7.17 1.42 20.55
N ALA A 317 -8.24 1.32 21.33
CA ALA A 317 -8.43 0.23 22.30
C ALA A 317 -8.40 -1.19 21.70
N ASN A 318 -8.66 -1.34 20.40
CA ASN A 318 -8.62 -2.62 19.68
C ASN A 318 -7.42 -2.69 18.72
N ALA A 319 -6.32 -1.98 19.01
CA ALA A 319 -5.09 -2.06 18.24
C ALA A 319 -4.60 -3.51 18.13
N PHE A 320 -3.98 -3.85 16.98
CA PHE A 320 -3.32 -5.13 16.80
C PHE A 320 -2.14 -5.26 17.77
N ASP A 321 -1.31 -4.22 17.79
CA ASP A 321 -0.27 -4.03 18.78
C ASP A 321 -0.48 -2.69 19.51
N PRO A 322 -0.81 -2.72 20.81
CA PRO A 322 -1.06 -1.53 21.60
C PRO A 322 0.21 -0.90 22.19
N VAL A 323 1.39 -1.53 22.06
CA VAL A 323 2.62 -1.08 22.74
C VAL A 323 3.80 -1.18 21.79
N VAL A 324 4.52 -0.08 21.63
CA VAL A 324 5.82 -0.11 20.94
C VAL A 324 6.84 -0.88 21.78
N SER A 325 7.65 -1.71 21.14
CA SER A 325 8.69 -2.46 21.81
C SER A 325 10.04 -2.12 21.20
N GLY A 326 10.64 -0.96 21.40
CA GLY A 326 11.93 -0.69 20.71
C GLY A 326 12.27 0.78 20.47
N GLY A 327 11.46 1.69 21.01
CA GLY A 327 11.61 3.14 20.88
C GLY A 327 10.75 3.71 19.76
N TRP A 328 10.62 3.02 18.63
CA TRP A 328 9.65 3.33 17.58
C TRP A 328 9.29 2.09 16.76
N ASP A 329 8.01 1.98 16.38
CA ASP A 329 7.51 0.95 15.48
C ASP A 329 6.79 1.59 14.30
N ALA A 330 6.58 0.81 13.23
CA ALA A 330 5.74 1.26 12.14
C ALA A 330 4.31 1.49 12.64
N ILE A 331 3.65 2.55 12.16
CA ILE A 331 2.26 2.85 12.52
C ILE A 331 1.32 2.60 11.34
N VAL A 332 0.08 2.23 11.65
CA VAL A 332 -1.04 2.24 10.70
C VAL A 332 -2.25 2.87 11.36
N SER A 333 -2.58 4.10 10.93
CA SER A 333 -3.67 4.89 11.51
C SER A 333 -4.72 5.23 10.47
N LYS A 334 -6.00 5.04 10.79
CA LYS A 334 -7.14 5.47 9.98
C LYS A 334 -7.90 6.58 10.70
N LEU A 335 -7.94 7.77 10.12
CA LEU A 335 -8.80 8.86 10.58
C LEU A 335 -10.19 8.71 9.98
N ASN A 336 -11.23 9.11 10.72
CA ASN A 336 -12.56 9.25 10.15
C ASN A 336 -12.59 10.35 9.05
N PRO A 337 -13.58 10.37 8.14
CA PRO A 337 -13.61 11.36 7.05
C PRO A 337 -13.68 12.83 7.49
N ALA A 338 -14.05 13.09 8.74
CA ALA A 338 -14.11 14.43 9.32
C ALA A 338 -12.78 14.85 9.99
N GLY A 339 -11.79 13.95 10.08
CA GLY A 339 -10.52 14.20 10.77
C GLY A 339 -10.66 14.37 12.29
N SER A 340 -11.82 14.03 12.88
CA SER A 340 -12.14 14.29 14.29
C SER A 340 -11.84 13.11 15.23
N GLY A 341 -11.40 11.98 14.68
CA GLY A 341 -11.19 10.77 15.45
C GLY A 341 -10.47 9.68 14.67
N LEU A 342 -9.74 8.84 15.39
CA LEU A 342 -9.16 7.61 14.86
C LEU A 342 -10.22 6.50 14.83
N THR A 343 -10.46 5.94 13.66
CA THR A 343 -11.26 4.72 13.49
C THR A 343 -10.48 3.52 14.04
N TYR A 344 -9.19 3.45 13.71
CA TYR A 344 -8.23 2.58 14.36
C TYR A 344 -6.83 3.20 14.26
N SER A 345 -5.95 2.77 15.14
CA SER A 345 -4.52 3.09 15.13
C SER A 345 -3.79 2.00 15.90
N THR A 346 -2.70 1.50 15.33
CA THR A 346 -1.92 0.36 15.83
C THR A 346 -0.44 0.52 15.46
N PHE A 347 0.42 -0.11 16.26
CA PHE A 347 1.79 -0.40 15.86
C PHE A 347 1.87 -1.68 15.00
N LEU A 348 2.99 -1.81 14.31
CA LEU A 348 3.41 -2.96 13.52
C LEU A 348 4.94 -3.08 13.60
N GLY A 349 5.45 -3.89 14.52
CA GLY A 349 6.89 -4.02 14.76
C GLY A 349 7.22 -5.11 15.77
N GLY A 350 8.50 -5.18 16.14
CA GLY A 350 9.10 -6.13 17.08
C GLY A 350 9.90 -5.42 18.18
N SER A 351 11.07 -5.93 18.61
CA SER A 351 11.85 -5.35 19.73
C SER A 351 12.80 -4.19 19.36
N GLN A 352 12.89 -3.86 18.07
CA GLN A 352 13.81 -2.88 17.50
C GLN A 352 13.08 -1.92 16.56
N GLY A 353 13.82 -0.98 15.96
CA GLY A 353 13.23 0.06 15.12
C GLY A 353 12.60 -0.48 13.83
N ASP A 354 11.32 -0.19 13.64
CA ASP A 354 10.53 -0.58 12.48
C ASP A 354 9.87 0.65 11.83
N THR A 355 9.74 0.68 10.50
CA THR A 355 9.24 1.88 9.81
C THR A 355 8.37 1.53 8.62
N GLY A 356 7.15 2.05 8.62
CA GLY A 356 6.27 2.06 7.44
C GLY A 356 6.71 3.15 6.46
N ARG A 357 6.87 2.78 5.19
CA ARG A 357 7.31 3.65 4.09
C ARG A 357 6.24 3.92 3.04
N GLY A 358 5.34 2.95 2.83
CA GLY A 358 4.28 3.07 1.82
C GLY A 358 2.98 2.43 2.30
N ILE A 359 1.84 3.03 1.92
CA ILE A 359 0.50 2.54 2.24
C ILE A 359 -0.42 2.59 1.02
N ALA A 360 -1.11 1.49 0.74
CA ALA A 360 -2.06 1.40 -0.36
C ALA A 360 -3.35 0.68 0.05
N LEU A 361 -4.44 0.96 -0.65
CA LEU A 361 -5.74 0.34 -0.42
C LEU A 361 -6.16 -0.48 -1.63
N ASP A 362 -6.75 -1.66 -1.40
CA ASP A 362 -7.51 -2.35 -2.45
C ASP A 362 -8.96 -1.84 -2.54
N ALA A 363 -9.72 -2.34 -3.52
CA ALA A 363 -11.12 -1.94 -3.71
C ALA A 363 -12.07 -2.35 -2.56
N ALA A 364 -11.64 -3.27 -1.68
CA ALA A 364 -12.35 -3.64 -0.46
C ALA A 364 -11.86 -2.82 0.76
N ASN A 365 -10.98 -1.84 0.54
CA ASN A 365 -10.29 -1.04 1.56
C ASN A 365 -9.43 -1.87 2.52
N ASN A 366 -8.94 -3.05 2.09
CA ASN A 366 -7.85 -3.68 2.82
C ASN A 366 -6.60 -2.82 2.61
N VAL A 367 -5.82 -2.70 3.69
CA VAL A 367 -4.63 -1.86 3.74
C VAL A 367 -3.40 -2.72 3.49
N TYR A 368 -2.51 -2.24 2.65
CA TYR A 368 -1.21 -2.82 2.37
C TYR A 368 -0.15 -1.82 2.82
N VAL A 369 0.76 -2.24 3.69
CA VAL A 369 1.84 -1.42 4.21
C VAL A 369 3.17 -2.07 3.86
N THR A 370 4.09 -1.28 3.32
CA THR A 370 5.46 -1.70 3.05
C THR A 370 6.44 -0.88 3.87
N GLY A 371 7.60 -1.44 4.17
CA GLY A 371 8.61 -0.77 4.97
C GLY A 371 9.82 -1.63 5.20
N PHE A 372 10.60 -1.27 6.22
CA PHE A 372 11.70 -2.10 6.71
C PHE A 372 11.55 -2.38 8.19
N THR A 373 12.09 -3.52 8.60
CA THR A 373 12.21 -3.94 9.99
C THR A 373 13.65 -4.26 10.33
N THR A 374 14.04 -3.98 11.57
CA THR A 374 15.30 -4.47 12.15
C THR A 374 15.05 -5.51 13.24
N SER A 375 13.78 -5.84 13.48
CA SER A 375 13.30 -6.71 14.54
C SER A 375 13.27 -8.18 14.12
N SER A 376 13.80 -9.04 14.98
CA SER A 376 13.83 -10.49 14.75
C SER A 376 12.46 -11.18 14.90
N GLU A 377 11.53 -10.49 15.54
CA GLU A 377 10.19 -10.93 15.93
C GLU A 377 9.10 -10.09 15.27
N PHE A 378 9.42 -9.40 14.18
CA PHE A 378 8.43 -8.68 13.40
C PHE A 378 7.21 -9.58 13.11
N PRO A 379 5.97 -9.09 13.25
CA PRO A 379 4.77 -9.91 13.17
C PRO A 379 4.61 -10.52 11.78
N THR A 380 4.78 -11.84 11.69
CA THR A 380 4.51 -12.63 10.47
C THR A 380 3.39 -13.63 10.70
N THR A 381 2.76 -14.08 9.63
CA THR A 381 1.75 -15.17 9.69
C THR A 381 2.40 -16.50 9.34
N ALA A 382 1.84 -17.61 9.82
CA ALA A 382 2.37 -18.95 9.56
C ALA A 382 2.47 -19.33 8.07
N ASN A 383 1.76 -18.62 7.19
CA ASN A 383 1.79 -18.82 5.74
C ASN A 383 2.50 -17.67 5.00
N ALA A 384 3.21 -16.79 5.71
CA ALA A 384 4.01 -15.75 5.08
C ALA A 384 5.11 -16.37 4.22
N PHE A 385 5.49 -15.67 3.15
CA PHE A 385 6.54 -16.11 2.22
C PHE A 385 7.89 -16.33 2.93
N GLN A 386 8.22 -15.41 3.83
CA GLN A 386 9.35 -15.48 4.74
C GLN A 386 8.86 -15.10 6.14
N THR A 387 9.14 -15.95 7.12
CA THR A 387 8.72 -15.75 8.52
C THR A 387 9.85 -15.31 9.43
N ASP A 388 11.10 -15.55 8.99
CA ASP A 388 12.30 -15.34 9.80
C ASP A 388 13.04 -14.10 9.32
N TYR A 389 13.52 -13.31 10.26
CA TYR A 389 14.42 -12.18 10.01
C TYR A 389 15.79 -12.67 9.52
N ALA A 390 16.27 -12.13 8.41
CA ALA A 390 17.40 -12.66 7.65
C ALA A 390 18.66 -11.76 7.63
N GLY A 391 18.66 -10.60 8.30
CA GLY A 391 19.76 -9.64 8.12
C GLY A 391 19.87 -8.51 9.15
N GLY A 392 20.34 -7.34 8.69
CA GLY A 392 20.41 -6.11 9.50
C GLY A 392 19.26 -5.14 9.26
N TYR A 393 18.61 -5.25 8.10
CA TYR A 393 17.38 -4.59 7.70
C TYR A 393 16.65 -5.53 6.73
N ASP A 394 15.40 -5.89 7.03
CA ASP A 394 14.56 -6.70 6.16
C ASP A 394 13.37 -5.87 5.68
N ALA A 395 13.02 -5.99 4.39
CA ALA A 395 11.79 -5.38 3.89
C ALA A 395 10.57 -6.18 4.35
N PHE A 396 9.48 -5.49 4.68
CA PHE A 396 8.19 -6.15 4.97
C PHE A 396 7.09 -5.67 4.03
N VAL A 397 6.08 -6.54 3.87
CA VAL A 397 4.78 -6.19 3.33
C VAL A 397 3.70 -6.80 4.21
N SER A 398 2.83 -5.95 4.75
CA SER A 398 1.76 -6.35 5.67
C SER A 398 0.41 -5.99 5.08
N LYS A 399 -0.55 -6.91 5.18
CA LYS A 399 -1.95 -6.66 4.81
C LYS A 399 -2.80 -6.60 6.07
N LEU A 400 -3.48 -5.49 6.29
CA LEU A 400 -4.48 -5.32 7.35
C LEU A 400 -5.88 -5.30 6.71
N GLY A 401 -6.78 -6.10 7.25
CA GLY A 401 -8.12 -6.22 6.71
C GLY A 401 -8.95 -7.28 7.43
N ASN A 402 -10.12 -7.54 6.89
CA ASN A 402 -10.99 -8.60 7.37
C ASN A 402 -10.65 -9.94 6.71
N PHE A 403 -10.96 -11.03 7.39
CA PHE A 403 -10.89 -12.35 6.78
C PHE A 403 -12.15 -12.64 5.98
N ALA A 404 -11.95 -13.36 4.88
CA ALA A 404 -13.02 -13.93 4.09
C ALA A 404 -13.40 -15.31 4.63
N ILE A 405 -14.70 -15.52 4.85
CA ILE A 405 -15.28 -16.85 5.04
C ILE A 405 -16.03 -17.19 3.76
N LYS A 406 -15.45 -18.06 2.94
CA LYS A 406 -16.03 -18.50 1.67
C LYS A 406 -16.28 -20.00 1.68
N GLY A 407 -16.93 -20.47 0.62
CA GLY A 407 -17.19 -21.88 0.49
C GLY A 407 -18.07 -22.24 -0.67
N ARG A 408 -18.43 -23.53 -0.71
CA ARG A 408 -19.30 -24.10 -1.74
C ARG A 408 -20.31 -25.07 -1.15
N THR A 409 -21.48 -25.10 -1.75
CA THR A 409 -22.52 -26.11 -1.52
C THR A 409 -22.59 -27.04 -2.72
N VAL A 410 -22.54 -28.34 -2.46
CA VAL A 410 -22.63 -29.40 -3.47
C VAL A 410 -23.59 -30.49 -2.99
N ASP A 411 -24.10 -31.31 -3.89
CA ASP A 411 -24.82 -32.53 -3.53
C ASP A 411 -23.86 -33.72 -3.36
N VAL A 412 -24.40 -34.88 -3.00
CA VAL A 412 -23.63 -36.13 -2.83
C VAL A 412 -22.90 -36.60 -4.09
N THR A 413 -23.23 -36.06 -5.26
CA THR A 413 -22.56 -36.36 -6.53
C THR A 413 -21.53 -35.30 -6.92
N GLY A 414 -21.35 -34.27 -6.08
CA GLY A 414 -20.43 -33.16 -6.31
C GLY A 414 -21.02 -32.05 -7.20
N VAL A 415 -22.31 -32.11 -7.55
CA VAL A 415 -22.96 -31.09 -8.35
C VAL A 415 -23.33 -29.89 -7.46
N ALA A 416 -23.12 -28.67 -7.97
CA ALA A 416 -23.42 -27.43 -7.26
C ALA A 416 -24.88 -27.34 -6.80
N VAL A 417 -25.08 -26.82 -5.58
CA VAL A 417 -26.41 -26.60 -5.00
C VAL A 417 -26.70 -25.09 -4.93
N PRO A 418 -27.22 -24.47 -6.00
CA PRO A 418 -27.50 -23.04 -6.00
C PRO A 418 -28.66 -22.67 -5.08
N ASN A 419 -28.74 -21.39 -4.72
CA ASN A 419 -29.82 -20.84 -3.88
C ASN A 419 -29.96 -21.53 -2.51
N ALA A 420 -28.89 -22.14 -2.00
CA ALA A 420 -28.81 -22.52 -0.60
C ALA A 420 -28.55 -21.25 0.22
N MET A 421 -29.29 -21.07 1.31
CA MET A 421 -29.07 -19.98 2.24
C MET A 421 -27.92 -20.34 3.17
N ILE A 422 -26.89 -19.51 3.16
CA ILE A 422 -25.77 -19.57 4.08
C ILE A 422 -25.92 -18.44 5.09
N ALA A 423 -25.94 -18.78 6.37
CA ALA A 423 -26.04 -17.82 7.45
C ALA A 423 -24.73 -17.79 8.25
N LEU A 424 -24.09 -16.63 8.29
CA LEU A 424 -23.02 -16.29 9.22
C LEU A 424 -23.65 -15.72 10.49
N SER A 425 -23.19 -16.15 11.65
CA SER A 425 -23.64 -15.69 12.96
C SER A 425 -22.48 -15.68 13.96
N GLY A 426 -22.65 -15.07 15.13
CA GLY A 426 -21.61 -14.91 16.14
C GLY A 426 -21.23 -13.44 16.29
N SER A 427 -19.97 -13.10 16.01
CA SER A 427 -19.46 -11.74 16.15
C SER A 427 -19.99 -10.76 15.09
N SER A 428 -20.52 -11.28 13.99
CA SER A 428 -21.38 -10.56 13.04
C SER A 428 -22.51 -11.49 12.58
N SER A 429 -23.51 -10.93 11.90
CA SER A 429 -24.64 -11.70 11.37
C SER A 429 -24.95 -11.26 9.94
N GLU A 430 -24.91 -12.21 9.02
CA GLU A 430 -25.20 -11.98 7.60
C GLU A 430 -25.80 -13.24 6.99
N THR A 431 -26.63 -13.09 5.95
CA THR A 431 -27.14 -14.21 5.16
C THR A 431 -26.89 -13.98 3.67
N LYS A 432 -26.50 -15.04 2.95
CA LYS A 432 -26.28 -15.01 1.50
C LYS A 432 -26.90 -16.25 0.86
N LEU A 433 -27.31 -16.11 -0.39
CA LEU A 433 -27.66 -17.27 -1.23
C LEU A 433 -26.43 -17.70 -2.02
N THR A 434 -26.25 -19.01 -2.19
CA THR A 434 -25.22 -19.54 -3.07
C THR A 434 -25.51 -19.23 -4.53
N ASP A 435 -24.46 -18.95 -5.29
CA ASP A 435 -24.55 -18.68 -6.73
C ASP A 435 -24.88 -19.94 -7.56
N ALA A 436 -24.93 -19.80 -8.89
CA ALA A 436 -25.19 -20.92 -9.81
C ALA A 436 -24.16 -22.07 -9.71
N ALA A 437 -22.93 -21.75 -9.30
CA ALA A 437 -21.86 -22.72 -9.06
C ALA A 437 -21.85 -23.23 -7.61
N GLY A 438 -22.79 -22.81 -6.77
CA GLY A 438 -22.94 -23.22 -5.38
C GLY A 438 -22.04 -22.45 -4.42
N ASN A 439 -21.33 -21.41 -4.87
CA ASN A 439 -20.37 -20.68 -4.05
C ASN A 439 -21.03 -19.64 -3.16
N PHE A 440 -20.41 -19.34 -2.03
CA PHE A 440 -20.72 -18.20 -1.17
C PHE A 440 -19.44 -17.55 -0.64
N ILE A 441 -19.53 -16.29 -0.23
CA ILE A 441 -18.42 -15.54 0.37
C ILE A 441 -18.93 -14.45 1.31
N PHE A 442 -18.40 -14.40 2.52
CA PHE A 442 -18.47 -13.27 3.45
C PHE A 442 -17.09 -12.61 3.45
N LEU A 443 -16.98 -11.31 3.19
CA LEU A 443 -15.70 -10.62 3.02
C LEU A 443 -15.23 -9.87 4.28
N ASP A 444 -16.16 -9.63 5.23
CA ASP A 444 -15.94 -8.70 6.35
C ASP A 444 -15.96 -9.38 7.72
N ALA A 445 -15.49 -10.63 7.79
CA ALA A 445 -15.40 -11.30 9.06
C ALA A 445 -14.15 -10.80 9.82
N LEU A 446 -14.39 -10.08 10.92
CA LEU A 446 -13.35 -9.54 11.80
C LEU A 446 -12.43 -10.67 12.30
N PRO A 447 -11.09 -10.48 12.25
CA PRO A 447 -10.11 -11.38 12.85
C PRO A 447 -10.28 -11.61 14.35
N ASN A 448 -9.78 -12.74 14.84
CA ASN A 448 -9.76 -13.12 16.27
C ASN A 448 -11.15 -13.11 16.95
N ARG A 449 -12.19 -13.38 16.15
CA ARG A 449 -13.58 -13.46 16.58
C ARG A 449 -14.15 -14.84 16.33
N SER A 450 -15.25 -15.15 17.01
CA SER A 450 -15.97 -16.40 16.82
C SER A 450 -17.13 -16.24 15.84
N TYR A 451 -17.31 -17.25 14.99
CA TYR A 451 -18.38 -17.32 14.00
C TYR A 451 -18.97 -18.72 13.90
N THR A 452 -20.25 -18.79 13.55
CA THR A 452 -20.92 -20.01 13.09
C THR A 452 -21.46 -19.78 11.70
N VAL A 453 -21.17 -20.70 10.78
CA VAL A 453 -21.67 -20.67 9.41
C VAL A 453 -22.60 -21.85 9.22
N SER A 454 -23.84 -21.63 8.83
CA SER A 454 -24.82 -22.71 8.61
C SER A 454 -25.39 -22.66 7.20
N ALA A 455 -25.78 -23.82 6.67
CA ALA A 455 -26.42 -23.92 5.36
C ALA A 455 -27.84 -24.49 5.49
N SER A 456 -28.77 -23.93 4.73
CA SER A 456 -30.15 -24.39 4.69
C SER A 456 -30.78 -24.19 3.32
N ARG A 457 -31.63 -25.13 2.91
CA ARG A 457 -32.44 -25.05 1.70
C ARG A 457 -33.66 -25.95 1.90
N ALA A 458 -34.84 -25.48 1.51
CA ALA A 458 -36.08 -26.22 1.70
C ALA A 458 -35.97 -27.63 1.07
N GLY A 459 -36.38 -28.66 1.82
CA GLY A 459 -36.32 -30.06 1.38
C GLY A 459 -34.90 -30.66 1.30
N THR A 460 -33.87 -29.93 1.76
CA THR A 460 -32.47 -30.38 1.73
C THR A 460 -31.90 -30.43 3.13
N VAL A 461 -31.13 -31.48 3.43
CA VAL A 461 -30.32 -31.57 4.66
C VAL A 461 -28.86 -31.44 4.26
N PHE A 462 -28.17 -30.48 4.87
CA PHE A 462 -26.73 -30.29 4.71
C PHE A 462 -25.97 -31.04 5.80
N ASN A 463 -24.87 -31.69 5.42
CA ASN A 463 -23.89 -32.27 6.33
C ASN A 463 -22.48 -31.76 5.97
N PRO A 464 -21.76 -31.09 6.89
CA PRO A 464 -22.26 -30.62 8.17
C PRO A 464 -23.42 -29.62 7.97
N SER A 465 -24.31 -29.47 8.94
CA SER A 465 -25.36 -28.43 8.87
C SER A 465 -24.83 -27.04 9.24
N LEU A 466 -23.70 -27.01 9.97
CA LEU A 466 -22.98 -25.81 10.36
C LEU A 466 -21.49 -26.09 10.59
N PHE A 467 -20.66 -25.05 10.46
CA PHE A 467 -19.29 -25.00 10.93
C PHE A 467 -19.21 -24.04 12.12
N ASN A 468 -18.50 -24.45 13.17
CA ASN A 468 -18.15 -23.59 14.29
C ASN A 468 -16.69 -23.14 14.15
N LEU A 469 -16.48 -21.83 14.11
CA LEU A 469 -15.17 -21.19 14.00
C LEU A 469 -14.92 -20.45 15.32
N PRO A 470 -14.33 -21.12 16.33
CA PRO A 470 -14.18 -20.52 17.66
C PRO A 470 -13.26 -19.29 17.64
N VAL A 471 -12.28 -19.28 16.74
CA VAL A 471 -11.41 -18.14 16.43
C VAL A 471 -11.20 -18.11 14.92
N LEU A 472 -11.34 -16.93 14.32
CA LEU A 472 -11.03 -16.68 12.92
C LEU A 472 -9.65 -16.02 12.81
N ASP A 473 -8.64 -16.84 12.56
CA ASP A 473 -7.22 -16.47 12.45
C ASP A 473 -6.71 -16.53 11.00
N ASP A 474 -7.53 -17.01 10.07
CA ASP A 474 -7.27 -17.08 8.64
C ASP A 474 -8.54 -16.95 7.79
N ASN A 475 -8.34 -16.80 6.47
CA ASN A 475 -9.43 -16.95 5.51
C ASN A 475 -9.94 -18.40 5.53
N ARG A 476 -11.26 -18.60 5.58
CA ARG A 476 -11.86 -19.94 5.62
C ARG A 476 -12.47 -20.32 4.29
N ASN A 477 -12.30 -21.60 3.92
CA ASN A 477 -13.01 -22.22 2.82
C ASN A 477 -13.82 -23.40 3.36
N LEU A 478 -15.15 -23.32 3.27
CA LEU A 478 -16.09 -24.25 3.90
C LEU A 478 -16.91 -25.01 2.86
N PHE A 479 -17.21 -26.28 3.13
CA PHE A 479 -17.97 -27.11 2.20
C PHE A 479 -19.22 -27.71 2.87
N PHE A 480 -20.36 -27.52 2.24
CA PHE A 480 -21.65 -28.07 2.68
C PHE A 480 -22.15 -29.09 1.66
N VAL A 481 -22.41 -30.33 2.11
CA VAL A 481 -22.91 -31.39 1.22
C VAL A 481 -24.41 -31.62 1.47
N ALA A 482 -25.22 -31.44 0.44
CA ALA A 482 -26.65 -31.70 0.41
C ALA A 482 -26.93 -33.18 0.14
N GLY A 483 -27.62 -33.87 1.05
CA GLY A 483 -28.13 -35.23 0.79
C GLY A 483 -28.18 -36.20 1.97
N GLY A 484 -28.08 -35.74 3.21
CA GLY A 484 -28.26 -36.60 4.39
C GLY A 484 -29.72 -36.89 4.72
N ALA A 485 -30.06 -38.10 5.18
CA ALA A 485 -31.40 -38.40 5.68
C ALA A 485 -31.72 -37.60 6.97
N PRO A 486 -32.96 -37.10 7.16
CA PRO A 486 -33.36 -36.36 8.34
C PRO A 486 -33.57 -37.32 9.52
N GLY A 487 -32.60 -37.42 10.42
CA GLY A 487 -32.73 -38.20 11.65
C GLY A 487 -31.55 -39.14 11.88
N GLY A 488 -30.46 -38.58 12.38
CA GLY A 488 -29.31 -39.34 12.82
C GLY A 488 -28.33 -38.43 13.54
N GLY A 489 -28.53 -38.22 14.84
CA GLY A 489 -27.45 -37.80 15.71
C GLY A 489 -26.36 -38.88 15.65
N GLY A 490 -25.35 -38.65 14.83
CA GLY A 490 -24.22 -39.54 14.67
C GLY A 490 -23.00 -38.69 14.41
N GLY A 491 -22.07 -38.68 15.36
CA GLY A 491 -20.75 -38.07 15.24
C GLY A 491 -19.93 -38.77 14.15
N GLY A 492 -20.27 -38.51 12.90
CA GLY A 492 -19.50 -38.90 11.73
C GLY A 492 -18.32 -37.94 11.59
N SER A 493 -17.12 -38.48 11.70
CA SER A 493 -15.86 -37.77 11.53
C SER A 493 -15.81 -37.20 10.10
N ASN A 494 -15.91 -35.89 9.95
CA ASN A 494 -15.77 -35.26 8.64
C ASN A 494 -14.28 -35.12 8.30
N ILE A 495 -13.90 -35.67 7.15
CA ILE A 495 -12.59 -35.53 6.53
C ILE A 495 -12.76 -34.53 5.40
N SER A 496 -12.03 -33.41 5.43
CA SER A 496 -12.05 -32.39 4.38
C SER A 496 -10.63 -32.12 3.88
N PHE A 497 -10.50 -31.84 2.58
CA PHE A 497 -9.22 -31.49 1.94
C PHE A 497 -9.10 -29.97 1.82
N ALA A 498 -7.87 -29.47 1.89
CA ALA A 498 -7.57 -28.05 1.64
C ALA A 498 -7.88 -27.58 0.22
N ALA A 499 -7.90 -28.48 -0.75
CA ALA A 499 -8.21 -28.21 -2.15
C ALA A 499 -8.72 -29.48 -2.84
N ASP A 500 -9.45 -29.30 -3.95
CA ASP A 500 -9.92 -30.39 -4.83
C ASP A 500 -8.81 -30.94 -5.74
N SER A 501 -7.71 -30.19 -5.90
CA SER A 501 -6.56 -30.56 -6.72
C SER A 501 -5.28 -29.93 -6.16
N PHE A 502 -4.16 -30.64 -6.27
CA PHE A 502 -2.83 -30.18 -5.84
C PHE A 502 -1.87 -30.30 -7.02
N SER A 503 -1.00 -29.30 -7.20
CA SER A 503 0.02 -29.29 -8.24
C SER A 503 1.42 -29.23 -7.61
N ALA A 504 2.32 -30.10 -8.06
CA ALA A 504 3.74 -30.07 -7.71
C ALA A 504 4.59 -30.01 -8.99
N ASN A 505 5.69 -29.27 -8.95
CA ASN A 505 6.67 -29.25 -10.03
C ASN A 505 7.64 -30.44 -9.86
N GLU A 506 7.81 -31.22 -10.91
CA GLU A 506 8.70 -32.40 -10.96
C GLU A 506 10.17 -32.06 -10.69
N SER A 507 10.61 -30.82 -10.93
CA SER A 507 12.01 -30.42 -10.77
C SER A 507 12.42 -30.01 -9.35
N GLY A 508 11.55 -30.10 -8.33
CA GLY A 508 12.01 -29.82 -6.96
C GLY A 508 11.01 -29.74 -5.80
N GLY A 509 9.75 -30.17 -5.90
CA GLY A 509 8.77 -29.88 -4.84
C GLY A 509 8.04 -31.07 -4.24
N ALA A 510 7.97 -31.13 -2.91
CA ALA A 510 6.96 -31.92 -2.19
C ALA A 510 5.61 -31.18 -2.18
N THR A 511 4.50 -31.89 -2.40
CA THR A 511 3.14 -31.37 -2.17
C THR A 511 2.62 -31.88 -0.84
N THR A 512 2.19 -30.97 0.03
CA THR A 512 1.55 -31.33 1.30
C THR A 512 0.04 -31.29 1.13
N ILE A 513 -0.60 -32.46 1.17
CA ILE A 513 -2.05 -32.58 1.21
C ILE A 513 -2.49 -32.38 2.66
N ARG A 514 -3.10 -31.24 2.97
CA ARG A 514 -3.69 -31.00 4.29
C ARG A 514 -5.12 -31.55 4.33
N VAL A 515 -5.39 -32.31 5.38
CA VAL A 515 -6.66 -32.94 5.64
C VAL A 515 -7.12 -32.54 7.03
N TRP A 516 -8.29 -31.92 7.13
CA TRP A 516 -8.90 -31.64 8.42
C TRP A 516 -9.87 -32.74 8.78
N ARG A 517 -9.73 -33.26 10.00
CA ARG A 517 -10.67 -34.20 10.60
C ARG A 517 -11.30 -33.55 11.82
N ASP A 518 -12.62 -33.36 11.79
CA ASP A 518 -13.34 -32.90 12.97
C ASP A 518 -13.33 -33.97 14.06
N ILE A 519 -13.16 -33.52 15.31
CA ILE A 519 -13.00 -34.38 16.49
C ILE A 519 -14.36 -35.04 16.80
N GLY A 520 -14.58 -36.22 16.22
CA GLY A 520 -15.63 -37.16 16.60
C GLY A 520 -15.08 -38.33 17.42
N THR A 521 -15.95 -39.03 18.14
CA THR A 521 -15.65 -40.15 19.06
C THR A 521 -15.16 -41.44 18.38
N ILE A 522 -14.77 -41.39 17.10
CA ILE A 522 -14.37 -42.56 16.31
C ILE A 522 -12.88 -42.44 15.94
N SER A 523 -12.08 -43.41 16.38
CA SER A 523 -10.63 -43.49 16.17
C SER A 523 -10.24 -44.40 15.00
N SER A 524 -10.91 -44.27 13.84
CA SER A 524 -10.57 -45.05 12.65
C SER A 524 -9.47 -44.38 11.81
N THR A 525 -8.61 -45.20 11.19
CA THR A 525 -7.61 -44.76 10.22
C THR A 525 -8.26 -44.08 9.01
N VAL A 526 -7.72 -42.93 8.60
CA VAL A 526 -8.13 -42.21 7.37
C VAL A 526 -7.12 -42.51 6.26
N THR A 527 -7.61 -42.89 5.08
CA THR A 527 -6.77 -43.12 3.89
C THR A 527 -7.06 -42.03 2.87
N VAL A 528 -6.02 -41.36 2.39
CA VAL A 528 -6.10 -40.38 1.29
C VAL A 528 -5.66 -41.08 0.00
N ASN A 529 -6.60 -41.22 -0.93
CA ASN A 529 -6.30 -41.72 -2.28
C ASN A 529 -6.15 -40.51 -3.22
N TYR A 530 -5.16 -40.53 -4.09
CA TYR A 530 -4.92 -39.49 -5.10
C TYR A 530 -4.59 -40.12 -6.45
N ALA A 531 -4.86 -39.38 -7.53
CA ALA A 531 -4.57 -39.76 -8.91
C ALA A 531 -4.01 -38.53 -9.66
N THR A 532 -3.05 -38.76 -10.57
CA THR A 532 -2.52 -37.69 -11.44
C THR A 532 -3.46 -37.45 -12.62
N SER A 533 -3.50 -36.21 -13.13
CA SER A 533 -4.51 -35.77 -14.12
C SER A 533 -4.43 -36.50 -15.47
N ASP A 534 -3.30 -37.11 -15.79
CA ASP A 534 -3.05 -37.78 -17.06
C ASP A 534 -2.34 -39.14 -16.91
N GLY A 535 -2.12 -39.61 -15.66
CA GLY A 535 -1.44 -40.87 -15.38
C GLY A 535 0.05 -40.90 -15.73
N THR A 536 0.67 -39.75 -16.00
CA THR A 536 2.07 -39.67 -16.44
C THR A 536 3.06 -39.93 -15.32
N ALA A 537 2.73 -39.59 -14.07
CA ALA A 537 3.55 -39.93 -12.92
C ALA A 537 3.11 -41.27 -12.28
N VAL A 538 4.05 -42.21 -12.14
CA VAL A 538 3.84 -43.57 -11.63
C VAL A 538 4.39 -43.73 -10.21
N VAL A 539 3.58 -44.27 -9.29
CA VAL A 539 3.98 -44.60 -7.91
C VAL A 539 5.23 -45.49 -7.93
N GLY A 540 6.29 -45.04 -7.27
CA GLY A 540 7.55 -45.80 -7.15
C GLY A 540 8.59 -45.54 -8.25
N SER A 541 8.26 -44.78 -9.30
CA SER A 541 9.26 -44.21 -10.22
C SER A 541 9.37 -42.70 -10.06
N ASP A 542 8.24 -41.98 -10.14
CA ASP A 542 8.24 -40.51 -10.24
C ASP A 542 7.98 -39.84 -8.88
N TYR A 543 7.39 -40.60 -7.94
CA TYR A 543 7.21 -40.18 -6.55
C TYR A 543 7.12 -41.37 -5.60
N ILE A 544 7.43 -41.14 -4.33
CA ILE A 544 7.22 -42.10 -3.24
C ILE A 544 5.92 -41.73 -2.52
N ALA A 545 4.94 -42.62 -2.55
CA ALA A 545 3.73 -42.48 -1.75
C ALA A 545 4.09 -42.70 -0.26
N SER A 546 3.99 -41.65 0.55
CA SER A 546 4.12 -41.77 2.01
C SER A 546 2.74 -41.73 2.66
N SER A 547 2.43 -42.72 3.49
CA SER A 547 1.24 -42.74 4.34
C SER A 547 1.59 -42.20 5.73
N GLY A 548 0.85 -41.20 6.21
CA GLY A 548 0.95 -40.71 7.59
C GLY A 548 -0.28 -41.11 8.42
N ALA A 549 -0.11 -41.25 9.74
CA ALA A 549 -1.23 -41.36 10.68
C ALA A 549 -1.38 -40.05 11.45
N CYS A 550 -2.59 -39.49 11.46
CA CYS A 550 -2.93 -38.36 12.33
C CYS A 550 -3.48 -38.92 13.65
N SER A 551 -2.65 -38.99 14.68
CA SER A 551 -3.08 -39.27 16.06
C SER A 551 -3.28 -37.97 16.80
N LEU A 552 -4.51 -37.70 17.26
CA LEU A 552 -4.77 -36.61 18.20
C LEU A 552 -4.43 -37.10 19.62
N PRO A 553 -3.79 -36.28 20.47
CA PRO A 553 -3.69 -36.57 21.90
C PRO A 553 -5.08 -36.83 22.47
N ALA A 554 -5.17 -37.84 23.34
CA ALA A 554 -6.41 -38.24 24.00
C ALA A 554 -6.99 -37.12 24.88
#